data_AF-A0A3B0BDE4-F1
#
_entry.id   AF-A0A3B0BDE4-F1
#
_cell.length_a   1.000
_cell.length_b   1.000
_cell.length_c   1.000
_cell.angle_alpha   90.00
_cell.angle_beta   90.00
_cell.angle_gamma   90.00
#
_symmetry.space_group_name_H-M   'P 1'
#
loop_
_entity.id
_entity.type
_entity.pdbx_description
1 polymer ?
#
loop_
_entity_poly.entity_id
_entity_poly.type
_entity_poly.pdbx_seq_one_letter_code
_entity_poly.pdbx_strand_id
1 'polypeptide(L)'
;MKRQFTAALAAIVCAAMAVIPAPNAKAQSKEPTVGTVIGSVLSTDIRTFINGEPIRSMNIGGSTAIAVTDLRSYGFDVSWDPSERKVGIYPNPTKKVQPTYSPVADGNKSIGNKLADVMATDIRTVALGKVIPSFNIGGTTAVFLQDLDPLLGSLEWNVKMRTASFTNNKSAVPDQKAVQSAIYPLQVEHLSNNGFTIQFSDDGMYFGDQRIGFGQDGRAMLSVAWMAEMLGYKLEKREDGLYFYNDTCGFLIGTDLEMAELYWFDGKADETKLTFPAVERDGELYAFEYDLKELFGYTGNWNSDTRQLQVEFARFDVKDFGIPEHKDSYWYVLKGLFFAPLTMDMPMLTVTVSRGGKTFGGSSSMALSEQKTASGAPIYEFASEAPLDLGENEVKVEFRMRKRIVFSKTFIHTVKPELLDPVINYGDLRHRFGDFSSITLESPASGLVRAKDGKVEVKGTVTKARGTGLHAVIEKEDGAKWTDFETAEITFDADHFSAVLPLEHGKGRYMITLRSHLSVPAQRQPGTYIDIVRFYVDYQDGLPHIVGMDGNEGFSWGK
;
A
#
# COMPACT_ATOMS: atom_id res chain seq x y z
N MET A 1 29.51 81.42 35.46
CA MET A 1 29.11 82.21 34.27
C MET A 1 28.87 81.23 33.12
N LYS A 2 27.79 81.43 32.38
CA LYS A 2 27.20 80.56 31.33
C LYS A 2 28.21 80.06 30.28
N ARG A 3 28.01 78.84 29.75
CA ARG A 3 27.51 78.60 28.37
C ARG A 3 27.64 77.13 27.93
N GLN A 4 26.53 76.59 27.45
CA GLN A 4 26.49 75.52 26.44
C GLN A 4 27.00 76.07 25.09
N PHE A 5 27.46 75.20 24.18
CA PHE A 5 26.96 75.04 22.80
C PHE A 5 27.96 74.31 21.86
N THR A 6 27.43 73.28 21.17
CA THR A 6 27.59 72.85 19.74
C THR A 6 28.98 72.86 19.07
N ALA A 7 29.38 71.74 18.43
CA ALA A 7 29.23 71.40 16.99
C ALA A 7 30.15 72.26 16.08
N ALA A 8 30.76 71.84 14.98
CA ALA A 8 30.96 70.62 14.20
C ALA A 8 31.94 71.02 13.06
N LEU A 9 32.58 70.03 12.40
CA LEU A 9 33.12 70.09 11.01
C LEU A 9 34.29 71.08 10.73
N ALA A 10 35.28 70.86 9.85
CA ALA A 10 35.49 69.91 8.76
C ALA A 10 36.97 69.92 8.28
N ALA A 11 37.25 69.06 7.29
CA ALA A 11 38.38 69.01 6.32
C ALA A 11 39.62 68.18 6.76
N ILE A 12 39.71 66.89 6.39
CA ILE A 12 40.11 66.27 5.10
C ILE A 12 41.62 66.38 4.81
N VAL A 13 42.31 65.23 4.83
CA VAL A 13 43.35 64.85 3.86
C VAL A 13 43.29 63.32 3.64
N CYS A 14 43.25 62.92 2.38
CA CYS A 14 43.29 61.54 1.88
C CYS A 14 44.64 60.86 2.12
N ALA A 15 44.62 59.57 2.50
CA ALA A 15 45.66 58.62 2.14
C ALA A 15 45.06 57.20 2.05
N ALA A 16 45.28 56.55 0.92
CA ALA A 16 44.74 55.25 0.56
C ALA A 16 45.32 54.12 1.40
N MET A 17 44.45 53.25 1.93
CA MET A 17 44.81 51.91 2.42
C MET A 17 44.06 50.87 1.58
N ALA A 18 44.82 49.90 1.08
CA ALA A 18 44.33 48.76 0.32
C ALA A 18 43.37 47.92 1.18
N VAL A 19 42.12 47.82 0.73
CA VAL A 19 41.13 46.89 1.28
C VAL A 19 41.45 45.51 0.73
N ILE A 20 41.89 44.60 1.59
CA ILE A 20 41.90 43.17 1.30
C ILE A 20 40.43 42.74 1.24
N PRO A 21 39.91 42.23 0.11
CA PRO A 21 38.54 41.76 0.06
C PRO A 21 38.39 40.53 0.94
N ALA A 22 37.57 40.65 1.99
CA ALA A 22 37.10 39.52 2.77
C ALA A 22 36.39 38.53 1.82
N PRO A 23 36.61 37.20 1.95
CA PRO A 23 35.93 36.22 1.13
C PRO A 23 34.42 36.36 1.35
N ASN A 24 33.73 36.58 0.24
CA ASN A 24 32.30 36.75 0.11
C ASN A 24 31.51 35.69 0.89
N ALA A 25 30.37 36.17 1.38
CA ALA A 25 29.24 35.42 1.90
C ALA A 25 29.16 34.00 1.33
N LYS A 26 29.03 33.01 2.23
CA LYS A 26 28.51 31.68 1.90
C LYS A 26 27.22 31.92 1.10
N ALA A 27 27.27 31.66 -0.20
CA ALA A 27 26.08 31.48 -1.00
C ALA A 27 25.33 30.30 -0.35
N GLN A 28 24.30 30.62 0.42
CA GLN A 28 23.36 29.65 0.93
C GLN A 28 22.61 29.17 -0.31
N SER A 29 23.08 28.06 -0.90
CA SER A 29 22.43 27.44 -2.05
C SER A 29 21.02 27.10 -1.62
N LYS A 30 20.03 27.83 -2.16
CA LYS A 30 18.62 27.54 -1.98
C LYS A 30 18.40 26.08 -2.39
N GLU A 31 17.87 25.27 -1.47
CA GLU A 31 17.52 23.89 -1.80
C GLU A 31 16.58 23.90 -3.03
N PRO A 32 16.80 23.01 -4.01
CA PRO A 32 15.99 22.98 -5.22
C PRO A 32 14.54 22.66 -4.87
N THR A 33 13.59 23.38 -5.50
CA THR A 33 12.16 23.12 -5.33
C THR A 33 11.84 21.68 -5.73
N VAL A 34 10.97 21.01 -4.96
CA VAL A 34 10.48 19.65 -5.25
C VAL A 34 10.04 19.54 -6.72
N GLY A 35 10.42 18.46 -7.39
CA GLY A 35 10.13 18.21 -8.81
C GLY A 35 11.08 18.90 -9.79
N THR A 36 11.97 19.79 -9.33
CA THR A 36 13.00 20.39 -10.20
C THR A 36 13.97 19.31 -10.68
N VAL A 37 14.27 19.29 -11.98
CA VAL A 37 15.31 18.42 -12.54
C VAL A 37 16.68 18.88 -12.03
N ILE A 38 17.37 18.00 -11.29
CA ILE A 38 18.69 18.25 -10.70
C ILE A 38 19.79 17.34 -11.28
N GLY A 39 19.43 16.44 -12.19
CA GLY A 39 20.37 15.54 -12.83
C GLY A 39 19.71 14.60 -13.83
N SER A 40 20.45 13.59 -14.26
CA SER A 40 19.96 12.56 -15.18
C SER A 40 20.52 11.20 -14.81
N VAL A 41 19.69 10.18 -14.96
CA VAL A 41 20.11 8.78 -14.92
C VAL A 41 20.74 8.44 -16.26
N LEU A 42 21.94 7.87 -16.23
CA LEU A 42 22.67 7.44 -17.42
C LEU A 42 22.72 5.91 -17.51
N SER A 43 22.66 5.40 -18.73
CA SER A 43 22.90 3.98 -19.00
C SER A 43 24.33 3.61 -18.60
N THR A 44 24.46 2.46 -17.95
CA THR A 44 25.74 1.97 -17.45
C THR A 44 25.83 0.46 -17.63
N ASP A 45 27.06 -0.01 -17.80
CA ASP A 45 27.46 -1.41 -17.79
C ASP A 45 27.93 -1.87 -16.40
N ILE A 46 27.80 -1.00 -15.38
CA ILE A 46 28.08 -1.35 -14.00
C ILE A 46 27.06 -2.37 -13.50
N ARG A 47 27.55 -3.50 -13.00
CA ARG A 47 26.70 -4.50 -12.32
C ARG A 47 26.80 -4.32 -10.81
N THR A 48 25.64 -4.23 -10.17
CA THR A 48 25.57 -3.97 -8.74
C THR A 48 25.03 -5.19 -8.01
N PHE A 49 25.62 -5.49 -6.86
CA PHE A 49 25.26 -6.64 -6.03
C PHE A 49 25.02 -6.18 -4.59
N ILE A 50 23.98 -6.72 -3.95
CA ILE A 50 23.76 -6.61 -2.50
C ILE A 50 23.80 -8.02 -1.93
N ASN A 51 24.68 -8.26 -0.95
CA ASN A 51 24.87 -9.58 -0.33
C ASN A 51 25.15 -10.71 -1.35
N GLY A 52 25.85 -10.38 -2.44
CA GLY A 52 26.19 -11.33 -3.51
C GLY A 52 25.12 -11.49 -4.60
N GLU A 53 23.92 -10.93 -4.43
CA GLU A 53 22.82 -11.05 -5.38
C GLU A 53 22.66 -9.79 -6.25
N PRO A 54 22.36 -9.92 -7.55
CA PRO A 54 22.30 -8.79 -8.48
C PRO A 54 21.10 -7.90 -8.17
N ILE A 55 21.30 -6.57 -8.12
CA ILE A 55 20.25 -5.57 -7.95
C ILE A 55 20.22 -4.59 -9.13
N ARG A 56 19.04 -4.03 -9.42
CA ARG A 56 18.92 -2.94 -10.39
C ARG A 56 19.66 -1.72 -9.88
N SER A 57 20.54 -1.16 -10.71
CA SER A 57 21.27 0.06 -10.38
C SER A 57 21.23 1.07 -11.52
N MET A 58 21.51 2.31 -11.16
CA MET A 58 21.51 3.48 -12.02
C MET A 58 22.81 4.24 -11.83
N ASN A 59 23.31 4.91 -12.88
CA ASN A 59 24.39 5.87 -12.74
C ASN A 59 23.82 7.28 -12.69
N ILE A 60 24.12 8.02 -11.62
CA ILE A 60 23.74 9.44 -11.47
C ILE A 60 25.00 10.20 -11.10
N GLY A 61 25.43 11.11 -11.97
CA GLY A 61 26.63 11.92 -11.72
C GLY A 61 27.90 11.11 -11.47
N GLY A 62 28.03 9.92 -12.06
CA GLY A 62 29.18 9.03 -11.87
C GLY A 62 29.07 8.08 -10.66
N SER A 63 28.04 8.23 -9.82
CA SER A 63 27.82 7.40 -8.64
C SER A 63 26.74 6.33 -8.88
N THR A 64 26.89 5.17 -8.24
CA THR A 64 25.93 4.06 -8.35
C THR A 64 24.77 4.27 -7.37
N ALA A 65 23.55 4.39 -7.91
CA ALA A 65 22.31 4.53 -7.15
C ALA A 65 21.40 3.31 -7.33
N ILE A 66 20.54 3.08 -6.34
CA ILE A 66 19.50 2.03 -6.36
C ILE A 66 18.17 2.60 -5.91
N ALA A 67 17.08 1.96 -6.32
CA ALA A 67 15.78 2.18 -5.71
C ALA A 67 15.80 1.66 -4.27
N VAL A 68 15.39 2.48 -3.30
CA VAL A 68 15.44 2.11 -1.87
C VAL A 68 14.52 0.94 -1.58
N THR A 69 13.36 0.89 -2.23
CA THR A 69 12.37 -0.19 -2.07
C THR A 69 12.89 -1.56 -2.49
N ASP A 70 13.82 -1.63 -3.45
CA ASP A 70 14.42 -2.90 -3.89
C ASP A 70 15.19 -3.58 -2.74
N LEU A 71 15.71 -2.81 -1.76
CA LEU A 71 16.41 -3.36 -0.58
C LEU A 71 15.55 -4.32 0.26
N ARG A 72 14.21 -4.25 0.16
CA ARG A 72 13.29 -5.18 0.84
C ARG A 72 13.60 -6.65 0.53
N SER A 73 14.14 -6.91 -0.67
CA SER A 73 14.53 -8.23 -1.16
C SER A 73 15.95 -8.65 -0.78
N TYR A 74 16.74 -7.78 -0.13
CA TYR A 74 18.17 -8.02 0.13
C TYR A 74 18.55 -7.96 1.62
N GLY A 75 17.64 -8.39 2.50
CA GLY A 75 17.93 -8.47 3.94
C GLY A 75 17.72 -7.16 4.71
N PHE A 76 16.84 -6.29 4.20
CA PHE A 76 16.42 -5.06 4.87
C PHE A 76 14.90 -4.99 4.96
N ASP A 77 14.42 -4.31 6.00
CA ASP A 77 13.06 -3.80 6.05
C ASP A 77 13.09 -2.32 5.67
N VAL A 78 12.15 -1.92 4.81
CA VAL A 78 12.08 -0.55 4.29
C VAL A 78 10.67 -0.02 4.47
N SER A 79 10.51 1.03 5.26
CA SER A 79 9.21 1.68 5.50
C SER A 79 9.05 2.94 4.69
N TRP A 80 7.86 3.16 4.13
CA TRP A 80 7.40 4.47 3.66
C TRP A 80 6.43 5.06 4.69
N ASP A 81 6.70 6.30 5.11
CA ASP A 81 5.87 7.09 6.01
C ASP A 81 5.39 8.35 5.26
N PRO A 82 4.12 8.41 4.82
CA PRO A 82 3.61 9.50 4.01
C PRO A 82 3.47 10.80 4.78
N SER A 83 3.11 10.74 6.06
CA SER A 83 2.93 11.91 6.93
C SER A 83 4.23 12.68 7.13
N GLU A 84 5.34 11.97 7.33
CA GLU A 84 6.66 12.58 7.52
C GLU A 84 7.46 12.74 6.23
N ARG A 85 6.89 12.28 5.10
CA ARG A 85 7.55 12.11 3.81
C ARG A 85 8.91 11.43 3.98
N LYS A 86 8.92 10.27 4.64
CA LYS A 86 10.13 9.62 5.13
C LYS A 86 10.23 8.18 4.65
N VAL A 87 11.40 7.80 4.16
CA VAL A 87 11.75 6.40 3.91
C VAL A 87 12.73 5.94 4.99
N GLY A 88 12.40 4.87 5.72
CA GLY A 88 13.26 4.28 6.74
C GLY A 88 13.89 2.97 6.24
N ILE A 89 15.19 2.77 6.46
CA ILE A 89 15.92 1.55 6.13
C ILE A 89 16.42 0.90 7.41
N TYR A 90 16.01 -0.35 7.65
CA TYR A 90 16.34 -1.13 8.84
C TYR A 90 17.04 -2.43 8.42
N PRO A 91 18.30 -2.67 8.84
CA PRO A 91 18.93 -3.97 8.66
C PRO A 91 18.11 -5.08 9.31
N ASN A 92 17.91 -6.18 8.59
CA ASN A 92 17.31 -7.38 9.15
C ASN A 92 18.16 -8.60 8.77
N PRO A 93 19.20 -8.93 9.57
CA PRO A 93 20.06 -10.08 9.34
C PRO A 93 19.34 -11.44 9.28
N THR A 94 18.11 -11.53 9.81
CA THR A 94 17.31 -12.76 9.79
C THR A 94 16.44 -12.90 8.55
N LYS A 95 16.26 -11.81 7.79
CA LYS A 95 15.46 -11.79 6.58
C LYS A 95 16.23 -12.45 5.43
N LYS A 96 15.60 -13.44 4.80
CA LYS A 96 16.17 -14.14 3.65
C LYS A 96 16.29 -13.19 2.46
N VAL A 97 17.41 -13.29 1.74
CA VAL A 97 17.61 -12.60 0.47
C VAL A 97 16.79 -13.34 -0.60
N GLN A 98 15.94 -12.60 -1.30
CA GLN A 98 15.03 -13.09 -2.34
C GLN A 98 15.03 -12.07 -3.50
N PRO A 99 16.07 -12.10 -4.37
CA PRO A 99 16.23 -11.10 -5.42
C PRO A 99 15.07 -11.19 -6.40
N THR A 100 14.43 -10.05 -6.66
CA THR A 100 13.35 -9.92 -7.67
C THR A 100 13.87 -9.51 -9.04
N TYR A 101 15.15 -9.14 -9.13
CA TYR A 101 15.79 -8.72 -10.36
C TYR A 101 16.58 -9.88 -10.99
N SER A 102 16.25 -10.18 -12.24
CA SER A 102 17.06 -11.04 -13.10
C SER A 102 17.74 -10.18 -14.18
N PRO A 103 19.08 -10.07 -14.19
CA PRO A 103 19.78 -9.29 -15.20
C PRO A 103 19.60 -9.92 -16.58
N VAL A 104 19.20 -9.12 -17.56
CA VAL A 104 19.18 -9.52 -18.97
C VAL A 104 20.62 -9.55 -19.49
N ALA A 105 20.99 -10.57 -20.26
CA ALA A 105 22.31 -10.63 -20.91
C ALA A 105 22.57 -9.34 -21.69
N ASP A 106 23.67 -8.66 -21.37
CA ASP A 106 24.02 -7.33 -21.86
C ASP A 106 24.32 -7.34 -23.38
N GLY A 107 23.27 -7.33 -24.20
CA GLY A 107 23.37 -7.05 -25.62
C GLY A 107 23.62 -5.56 -25.84
N ASN A 108 24.89 -5.18 -26.02
CA ASN A 108 25.36 -3.91 -26.58
C ASN A 108 24.58 -2.64 -26.14
N LYS A 109 24.43 -2.42 -24.82
CA LYS A 109 23.86 -1.16 -24.30
C LYS A 109 24.84 -0.02 -24.57
N SER A 110 24.40 0.98 -25.31
CA SER A 110 25.12 2.25 -25.45
C SER A 110 25.24 2.93 -24.09
N ILE A 111 26.46 3.02 -23.57
CA ILE A 111 26.77 3.60 -22.25
C ILE A 111 26.68 5.13 -22.32
N GLY A 112 26.19 5.76 -21.25
CA GLY A 112 26.14 7.22 -21.10
C GLY A 112 24.90 7.90 -21.71
N ASN A 113 23.97 7.12 -22.25
CA ASN A 113 22.70 7.66 -22.73
C ASN A 113 21.78 8.01 -21.55
N LYS A 114 21.10 9.15 -21.66
CA LYS A 114 20.09 9.54 -20.68
C LYS A 114 18.93 8.54 -20.71
N LEU A 115 18.60 8.00 -19.55
CA LEU A 115 17.47 7.09 -19.33
C LEU A 115 16.29 7.77 -18.65
N ALA A 116 16.55 8.67 -17.69
CA ALA A 116 15.51 9.37 -16.94
C ALA A 116 16.04 10.68 -16.35
N ASP A 117 15.13 11.56 -15.94
CA ASP A 117 15.44 12.73 -15.13
C ASP A 117 15.58 12.34 -13.65
N VAL A 118 16.51 13.02 -12.97
CA VAL A 118 16.63 12.97 -11.51
C VAL A 118 16.03 14.24 -10.96
N MET A 119 15.01 14.10 -10.12
CA MET A 119 14.25 15.21 -9.57
C MET A 119 14.57 15.45 -8.09
N ALA A 120 14.61 16.71 -7.70
CA ALA A 120 14.65 17.11 -6.30
C ALA A 120 13.41 16.60 -5.57
N THR A 121 13.60 16.11 -4.35
CA THR A 121 12.53 15.60 -3.51
C THR A 121 12.67 16.12 -2.09
N ASP A 122 11.53 16.33 -1.45
CA ASP A 122 11.37 16.59 -0.03
C ASP A 122 11.24 15.29 0.79
N ILE A 123 11.34 14.13 0.14
CA ILE A 123 11.39 12.83 0.83
C ILE A 123 12.73 12.70 1.55
N ARG A 124 12.68 12.46 2.86
CA ARG A 124 13.84 12.21 3.70
C ARG A 124 14.10 10.71 3.80
N THR A 125 15.25 10.24 3.33
CA THR A 125 15.66 8.85 3.57
C THR A 125 16.52 8.75 4.81
N VAL A 126 16.20 7.80 5.70
CA VAL A 126 16.83 7.61 7.00
C VAL A 126 17.31 6.18 7.14
N ALA A 127 18.60 6.01 7.44
CA ALA A 127 19.22 4.73 7.76
C ALA A 127 19.77 4.79 9.19
N LEU A 128 19.32 3.89 10.07
CA LEU A 128 19.71 3.85 11.49
C LEU A 128 19.65 5.23 12.19
N GLY A 129 18.59 6.00 11.92
CA GLY A 129 18.37 7.32 12.51
C GLY A 129 19.16 8.47 11.88
N LYS A 130 20.00 8.22 10.87
CA LYS A 130 20.73 9.26 10.13
C LYS A 130 20.09 9.53 8.77
N VAL A 131 19.90 10.80 8.44
CA VAL A 131 19.42 11.24 7.13
C VAL A 131 20.54 11.03 6.10
N ILE A 132 20.20 10.42 4.97
CA ILE A 132 21.09 10.24 3.81
C ILE A 132 20.49 10.94 2.58
N PRO A 133 21.31 11.39 1.62
CA PRO A 133 20.82 11.97 0.38
C PRO A 133 19.88 11.03 -0.37
N SER A 134 18.77 11.56 -0.87
CA SER A 134 17.83 10.81 -1.71
C SER A 134 17.28 11.65 -2.84
N PHE A 135 16.82 10.95 -3.88
CA PHE A 135 16.39 11.55 -5.14
C PHE A 135 15.09 10.88 -5.61
N ASN A 136 14.26 11.62 -6.36
CA ASN A 136 13.13 11.03 -7.05
C ASN A 136 13.52 10.71 -8.50
N ILE A 137 13.24 9.47 -8.92
CA ILE A 137 13.43 9.00 -10.29
C ILE A 137 12.13 8.31 -10.70
N GLY A 138 11.33 8.97 -11.53
CA GLY A 138 10.06 8.43 -12.02
C GLY A 138 9.11 7.99 -10.90
N GLY A 139 9.01 8.75 -9.82
CA GLY A 139 8.17 8.42 -8.66
C GLY A 139 8.82 7.47 -7.65
N THR A 140 10.02 6.96 -7.91
CA THR A 140 10.75 6.07 -7.00
C THR A 140 11.82 6.83 -6.23
N THR A 141 11.91 6.59 -4.92
CA THR A 141 13.01 7.14 -4.10
C THR A 141 14.28 6.31 -4.31
N ALA A 142 15.36 6.98 -4.70
CA ALA A 142 16.67 6.38 -4.91
C ALA A 142 17.73 6.96 -3.97
N VAL A 143 18.73 6.16 -3.64
CA VAL A 143 19.89 6.53 -2.81
C VAL A 143 21.18 6.04 -3.47
N PHE A 144 22.30 6.68 -3.15
CA PHE A 144 23.61 6.16 -3.54
C PHE A 144 24.04 5.00 -2.64
N LEU A 145 24.65 3.96 -3.23
CA LEU A 145 25.20 2.84 -2.46
C LEU A 145 26.26 3.30 -1.45
N GLN A 146 27.08 4.28 -1.83
CA GLN A 146 28.14 4.82 -0.97
C GLN A 146 27.61 5.48 0.30
N ASP A 147 26.37 5.98 0.29
CA ASP A 147 25.75 6.60 1.46
C ASP A 147 25.22 5.55 2.46
N LEU A 148 25.02 4.30 2.01
CA LEU A 148 24.65 3.18 2.87
C LEU A 148 25.87 2.56 3.58
N ASP A 149 27.06 2.65 2.96
CA ASP A 149 28.32 2.06 3.43
C ASP A 149 28.64 2.40 4.90
N PRO A 150 28.75 3.68 5.32
CA PRO A 150 29.13 4.01 6.69
C PRO A 150 28.10 3.62 7.76
N LEU A 151 26.91 3.15 7.37
CA LEU A 151 25.80 2.88 8.29
C LEU A 151 25.36 1.42 8.30
N LEU A 152 25.30 0.79 7.14
CA LEU A 152 24.56 -0.46 6.95
C LEU A 152 25.44 -1.62 6.49
N GLY A 153 26.72 -1.39 6.14
CA GLY A 153 27.53 -2.45 5.56
C GLY A 153 28.92 -2.01 5.09
N SER A 154 29.38 -2.65 4.02
CA SER A 154 30.65 -2.37 3.35
C SER A 154 30.46 -2.34 1.83
N LEU A 155 30.87 -1.27 1.15
CA LEU A 155 30.86 -1.15 -0.31
C LEU A 155 32.25 -1.44 -0.92
N GLU A 156 32.33 -2.41 -1.82
CA GLU A 156 33.51 -2.70 -2.63
C GLU A 156 33.28 -2.31 -4.10
N TRP A 157 34.21 -1.54 -4.66
CA TRP A 157 34.25 -1.20 -6.08
C TRP A 157 35.37 -1.95 -6.80
N ASN A 158 35.02 -2.78 -7.78
CA ASN A 158 35.98 -3.45 -8.64
C ASN A 158 36.00 -2.81 -10.03
N VAL A 159 37.04 -2.02 -10.28
CA VAL A 159 37.24 -1.28 -11.55
C VAL A 159 37.32 -2.22 -12.75
N LYS A 160 38.01 -3.36 -12.64
CA LYS A 160 38.27 -4.27 -13.76
C LYS A 160 36.99 -4.98 -14.20
N MET A 161 36.19 -5.43 -13.23
CA MET A 161 34.93 -6.12 -13.47
C MET A 161 33.76 -5.17 -13.69
N ARG A 162 33.97 -3.86 -13.41
CA ARG A 162 32.93 -2.83 -13.40
C ARG A 162 31.75 -3.22 -12.51
N THR A 163 32.06 -3.65 -11.29
CA THR A 163 31.07 -4.15 -10.32
C THR A 163 31.14 -3.37 -9.02
N ALA A 164 29.97 -3.02 -8.50
CA ALA A 164 29.79 -2.47 -7.16
C ALA A 164 29.12 -3.53 -6.27
N SER A 165 29.78 -3.94 -5.19
CA SER A 165 29.27 -5.00 -4.30
C SER A 165 29.11 -4.46 -2.89
N PHE A 166 27.88 -4.41 -2.40
CA PHE A 166 27.56 -4.03 -1.04
C PHE A 166 27.29 -5.27 -0.19
N THR A 167 27.94 -5.38 0.97
CA THR A 167 27.67 -6.45 1.94
C THR A 167 27.11 -5.83 3.21
N ASN A 168 25.95 -6.29 3.67
CA ASN A 168 25.31 -5.75 4.88
C ASN A 168 26.05 -6.19 6.16
N ASN A 169 25.93 -5.36 7.20
CA ASN A 169 26.45 -5.70 8.52
C ASN A 169 25.54 -6.72 9.21
N LYS A 170 25.95 -7.99 9.23
CA LYS A 170 25.20 -9.08 9.87
C LYS A 170 25.11 -8.98 11.40
N SER A 171 25.91 -8.11 12.02
CA SER A 171 25.88 -7.86 13.48
C SER A 171 24.91 -6.75 13.88
N ALA A 172 24.21 -6.13 12.91
CA ALA A 172 23.23 -5.10 13.20
C ALA A 172 22.08 -5.68 14.04
N VAL A 173 21.67 -4.96 15.08
CA VAL A 173 20.50 -5.32 15.89
C VAL A 173 19.25 -4.97 15.07
N PRO A 174 18.37 -5.94 14.76
CA PRO A 174 17.14 -5.66 14.03
C PRO A 174 16.22 -4.72 14.82
N ASP A 175 15.53 -3.83 14.11
CA ASP A 175 14.44 -3.06 14.70
C ASP A 175 13.24 -3.98 14.98
N GLN A 176 12.78 -4.00 16.23
CA GLN A 176 11.74 -4.94 16.67
C GLN A 176 10.40 -4.72 15.97
N LYS A 177 10.04 -3.48 15.65
CA LYS A 177 8.81 -3.18 14.88
C LYS A 177 8.98 -3.61 13.43
N ALA A 178 10.14 -3.32 12.83
CA ALA A 178 10.43 -3.66 11.44
C ALA A 178 10.45 -5.17 11.17
N VAL A 179 10.96 -5.99 12.10
CA VAL A 179 11.01 -7.46 11.96
C VAL A 179 9.61 -8.07 11.80
N GLN A 180 8.58 -7.44 12.37
CA GLN A 180 7.19 -7.91 12.25
C GLN A 180 6.57 -7.60 10.87
N SER A 181 7.25 -6.83 10.02
CA SER A 181 6.73 -6.38 8.72
C SER A 181 6.39 -7.50 7.72
N ALA A 182 7.04 -8.66 7.84
CA ALA A 182 6.73 -9.81 6.99
C ALA A 182 5.29 -10.32 7.18
N ILE A 183 4.75 -10.18 8.40
CA ILE A 183 3.37 -10.56 8.74
C ILE A 183 2.45 -9.33 8.71
N TYR A 184 2.94 -8.19 9.20
CA TYR A 184 2.20 -6.95 9.37
C TYR A 184 2.87 -5.80 8.59
N PRO A 185 2.73 -5.77 7.25
CA PRO A 185 3.40 -4.80 6.40
C PRO A 185 2.88 -3.37 6.59
N LEU A 186 1.65 -3.20 7.10
CA LEU A 186 1.12 -1.89 7.50
C LEU A 186 1.17 -1.77 9.02
N GLN A 187 1.88 -0.77 9.52
CA GLN A 187 1.98 -0.48 10.95
C GLN A 187 1.56 0.96 11.21
N VAL A 188 0.70 1.17 12.20
CA VAL A 188 0.15 2.48 12.52
C VAL A 188 0.35 2.78 13.99
N GLU A 189 0.93 3.93 14.30
CA GLU A 189 1.20 4.38 15.66
C GLU A 189 0.42 5.65 15.96
N HIS A 190 -0.33 5.63 17.06
CA HIS A 190 -0.90 6.85 17.64
C HIS A 190 0.23 7.68 18.25
N LEU A 191 0.34 8.94 17.83
CA LEU A 191 1.40 9.85 18.30
C LEU A 191 0.94 10.74 19.45
N SER A 192 -0.19 11.41 19.25
CA SER A 192 -0.72 12.39 20.20
C SER A 192 -2.21 12.66 19.94
N ASN A 193 -2.87 13.22 20.95
CA ASN A 193 -4.16 13.88 20.79
C ASN A 193 -3.95 15.38 20.93
N ASN A 194 -4.43 16.14 19.94
CA ASN A 194 -4.64 17.57 20.09
C ASN A 194 -6.12 17.76 20.43
N GLY A 195 -6.44 18.58 21.41
CA GLY A 195 -7.83 18.78 21.80
C GLY A 195 -8.13 20.19 22.23
N PHE A 196 -9.41 20.54 22.11
CA PHE A 196 -9.95 21.83 22.53
C PHE A 196 -11.41 21.65 22.95
N THR A 197 -11.93 22.64 23.67
CA THR A 197 -13.30 22.62 24.17
C THR A 197 -14.10 23.72 23.50
N ILE A 198 -15.26 23.36 22.96
CA ILE A 198 -16.25 24.29 22.43
C ILE A 198 -17.35 24.45 23.48
N GLN A 199 -17.59 25.68 23.91
CA GLN A 199 -18.69 26.03 24.81
C GLN A 199 -19.95 26.34 24.01
N PHE A 200 -21.07 25.73 24.40
CA PHE A 200 -22.37 26.02 23.81
C PHE A 200 -23.16 26.89 24.79
N SER A 201 -23.66 28.04 24.30
CA SER A 201 -24.50 28.95 25.07
C SER A 201 -25.58 29.50 24.15
N ASP A 202 -26.84 29.45 24.58
CA ASP A 202 -28.00 29.82 23.76
C ASP A 202 -27.95 29.15 22.38
N ASP A 203 -27.84 29.95 21.30
CA ASP A 203 -27.68 29.55 19.90
C ASP A 203 -26.25 29.81 19.36
N GLY A 204 -25.26 29.91 20.24
CA GLY A 204 -23.87 30.19 19.89
C GLY A 204 -22.90 29.11 20.37
N MET A 205 -21.82 28.96 19.60
CA MET A 205 -20.71 28.05 19.91
C MET A 205 -19.45 28.89 20.01
N TYR A 206 -18.69 28.67 21.06
CA TYR A 206 -17.60 29.55 21.45
C TYR A 206 -16.34 28.78 21.76
N PHE A 207 -15.20 29.32 21.36
CA PHE A 207 -13.88 28.95 21.86
C PHE A 207 -13.29 30.15 22.59
N GLY A 208 -13.19 30.06 23.92
CA GLY A 208 -12.99 31.24 24.75
C GLY A 208 -14.12 32.25 24.52
N ASP A 209 -13.77 33.49 24.18
CA ASP A 209 -14.74 34.55 23.88
C ASP A 209 -15.11 34.64 22.38
N GLN A 210 -14.42 33.88 21.52
CA GLN A 210 -14.66 33.90 20.08
C GLN A 210 -15.86 33.01 19.75
N ARG A 211 -16.86 33.60 19.07
CA ARG A 211 -17.95 32.82 18.47
C ARG A 211 -17.44 32.14 17.21
N ILE A 212 -17.57 30.81 17.15
CA ILE A 212 -17.08 29.94 16.07
C ILE A 212 -18.21 29.18 15.37
N GLY A 213 -19.45 29.40 15.79
CA GLY A 213 -20.60 28.71 15.24
C GLY A 213 -21.92 29.20 15.81
N PHE A 214 -22.99 28.62 15.29
CA PHE A 214 -24.36 28.96 15.65
C PHE A 214 -25.31 27.75 15.60
N GLY A 215 -26.40 27.85 16.34
CA GLY A 215 -27.53 26.94 16.24
C GLY A 215 -28.39 27.24 15.01
N GLN A 216 -28.74 26.21 14.24
CA GLN A 216 -29.74 26.31 13.17
C GLN A 216 -30.59 25.03 13.16
N ASP A 217 -31.90 25.16 13.34
CA ASP A 217 -32.85 24.04 13.34
C ASP A 217 -32.43 22.89 14.30
N GLY A 218 -31.91 23.25 15.47
CA GLY A 218 -31.41 22.31 16.48
C GLY A 218 -30.04 21.69 16.17
N ARG A 219 -29.33 22.20 15.17
CA ARG A 219 -28.03 21.69 14.71
C ARG A 219 -26.92 22.66 15.01
N ALA A 220 -25.75 22.09 15.26
CA ALA A 220 -24.57 22.87 15.54
C ALA A 220 -23.80 23.18 14.25
N MET A 221 -23.90 24.41 13.75
CA MET A 221 -23.18 24.85 12.56
C MET A 221 -21.87 25.52 12.98
N LEU A 222 -20.74 24.90 12.71
CA LEU A 222 -19.41 25.39 13.08
C LEU A 222 -18.66 25.90 11.84
N SER A 223 -17.85 26.94 12.02
CA SER A 223 -16.95 27.44 10.98
C SER A 223 -15.99 26.33 10.54
N VAL A 224 -16.02 26.01 9.24
CA VAL A 224 -15.15 24.98 8.67
C VAL A 224 -13.70 25.45 8.67
N ALA A 225 -13.46 26.74 8.35
CA ALA A 225 -12.13 27.32 8.31
C ALA A 225 -11.48 27.39 9.69
N TRP A 226 -12.24 27.76 10.73
CA TRP A 226 -11.74 27.79 12.09
C TRP A 226 -11.40 26.38 12.60
N MET A 227 -12.28 25.41 12.34
CA MET A 227 -12.01 24.01 12.68
C MET A 227 -10.79 23.47 11.94
N ALA A 228 -10.64 23.80 10.66
CA ALA A 228 -9.47 23.43 9.87
C ALA A 228 -8.18 23.96 10.50
N GLU A 229 -8.12 25.25 10.82
CA GLU A 229 -6.94 25.89 11.44
C GLU A 229 -6.55 25.20 12.75
N MET A 230 -7.51 25.00 13.65
CA MET A 230 -7.27 24.37 14.96
C MET A 230 -6.81 22.92 14.86
N LEU A 231 -7.15 22.24 13.77
CA LEU A 231 -6.77 20.86 13.48
C LEU A 231 -5.52 20.75 12.58
N GLY A 232 -4.89 21.88 12.24
CA GLY A 232 -3.67 21.93 11.46
C GLY A 232 -3.87 21.75 9.95
N TYR A 233 -5.06 22.04 9.45
CA TYR A 233 -5.38 22.09 8.02
C TYR A 233 -5.21 23.51 7.49
N LYS A 234 -4.79 23.60 6.22
CA LYS A 234 -4.70 24.81 5.42
C LYS A 234 -5.97 24.95 4.58
N LEU A 235 -6.34 26.19 4.25
CA LEU A 235 -7.44 26.51 3.36
C LEU A 235 -6.90 27.04 2.03
N GLU A 236 -7.40 26.50 0.93
CA GLU A 236 -7.19 26.98 -0.44
C GLU A 236 -8.55 27.19 -1.11
N LYS A 237 -8.77 28.37 -1.69
CA LYS A 237 -9.95 28.63 -2.51
C LYS A 237 -9.69 28.15 -3.94
N ARG A 238 -10.56 27.28 -4.44
CA ARG A 238 -10.51 26.76 -5.82
C ARG A 238 -11.75 27.21 -6.59
N GLU A 239 -11.76 26.97 -7.90
CA GLU A 239 -12.90 27.34 -8.76
C GLU A 239 -14.16 26.53 -8.43
N ASP A 240 -13.97 25.30 -7.96
CA ASP A 240 -14.99 24.30 -7.66
C ASP A 240 -15.42 24.25 -6.19
N GLY A 241 -14.73 24.96 -5.29
CA GLY A 241 -15.10 25.03 -3.88
C GLY A 241 -14.00 25.50 -2.93
N LEU A 242 -14.14 25.17 -1.66
CA LEU A 242 -13.14 25.42 -0.62
C LEU A 242 -12.43 24.12 -0.24
N TYR A 243 -11.11 24.09 -0.45
CA TYR A 243 -10.26 22.93 -0.18
C TYR A 243 -9.53 23.09 1.15
N PHE A 244 -9.71 22.11 2.04
CA PHE A 244 -9.09 22.05 3.37
C PHE A 244 -8.14 20.85 3.42
N TYR A 245 -6.84 21.06 3.70
CA TYR A 245 -5.84 19.98 3.59
C TYR A 245 -4.67 20.07 4.58
N ASN A 246 -4.00 18.94 4.85
CA ASN A 246 -2.81 18.85 5.72
C ASN A 246 -1.66 18.05 5.04
N ASP A 247 -1.20 18.52 3.88
CA ASP A 247 -0.12 18.00 3.03
C ASP A 247 -0.27 16.53 2.53
N THR A 248 -1.09 15.71 3.20
CA THR A 248 -1.30 14.28 2.90
C THR A 248 -2.77 13.94 2.70
N CYS A 249 -3.70 14.57 3.40
CA CYS A 249 -5.12 14.40 3.16
C CYS A 249 -5.84 15.75 3.12
N GLY A 250 -7.03 15.75 2.56
CA GLY A 250 -7.87 16.93 2.54
C GLY A 250 -9.28 16.61 2.10
N PHE A 251 -10.13 17.62 2.12
CA PHE A 251 -11.45 17.56 1.53
C PHE A 251 -11.83 18.89 0.89
N LEU A 252 -12.60 18.83 -0.18
CA LEU A 252 -13.17 19.99 -0.86
C LEU A 252 -14.68 20.00 -0.62
N ILE A 253 -15.21 21.08 -0.04
CA ILE A 253 -16.66 21.30 -0.02
C ILE A 253 -17.02 22.06 -1.29
N GLY A 254 -17.84 21.43 -2.12
CA GLY A 254 -18.22 21.95 -3.43
C GLY A 254 -19.08 23.20 -3.33
N THR A 255 -19.18 23.93 -4.43
CA THR A 255 -20.09 25.10 -4.56
C THR A 255 -21.57 24.75 -4.40
N ASP A 256 -21.95 23.47 -4.55
CA ASP A 256 -23.30 23.00 -4.24
C ASP A 256 -23.60 22.95 -2.74
N LEU A 257 -22.57 23.05 -1.90
CA LEU A 257 -22.62 22.94 -0.45
C LEU A 257 -23.19 21.62 0.07
N GLU A 258 -23.42 20.62 -0.78
CA GLU A 258 -24.01 19.33 -0.42
C GLU A 258 -22.99 18.20 -0.41
N MET A 259 -21.92 18.33 -1.20
CA MET A 259 -20.94 17.29 -1.41
C MET A 259 -19.57 17.70 -0.88
N ALA A 260 -18.88 16.72 -0.30
CA ALA A 260 -17.47 16.81 0.03
C ALA A 260 -16.69 15.77 -0.76
N GLU A 261 -15.71 16.23 -1.53
CA GLU A 261 -14.73 15.37 -2.18
C GLU A 261 -13.55 15.12 -1.23
N LEU A 262 -13.09 13.88 -1.10
CA LEU A 262 -12.00 13.50 -0.21
C LEU A 262 -10.72 13.28 -1.02
N TYR A 263 -9.61 13.80 -0.52
CA TYR A 263 -8.32 13.80 -1.20
C TYR A 263 -7.26 13.06 -0.39
N TRP A 264 -6.42 12.31 -1.11
CA TRP A 264 -5.17 11.74 -0.61
C TRP A 264 -4.03 12.24 -1.49
N PHE A 265 -3.11 12.99 -0.88
CA PHE A 265 -2.25 13.96 -1.55
C PHE A 265 -3.10 14.84 -2.49
N ASP A 266 -2.68 14.99 -3.73
CA ASP A 266 -3.38 15.82 -4.72
C ASP A 266 -4.43 15.03 -5.54
N GLY A 267 -4.60 13.73 -5.25
CA GLY A 267 -5.55 12.87 -5.95
C GLY A 267 -6.90 12.80 -5.23
N LYS A 268 -7.99 13.05 -5.96
CA LYS A 268 -9.36 12.74 -5.48
C LYS A 268 -9.43 11.24 -5.22
N ALA A 269 -9.75 10.88 -3.98
CA ALA A 269 -9.76 9.50 -3.51
C ALA A 269 -11.19 8.96 -3.33
N ASP A 270 -12.15 9.82 -3.00
CA ASP A 270 -13.53 9.46 -2.68
C ASP A 270 -14.44 10.71 -2.67
N GLU A 271 -15.74 10.53 -2.46
CA GLU A 271 -16.69 11.62 -2.23
C GLU A 271 -17.80 11.19 -1.25
N THR A 272 -18.39 12.15 -0.55
CA THR A 272 -19.47 11.90 0.39
C THR A 272 -20.47 13.04 0.40
N LYS A 273 -21.75 12.68 0.52
CA LYS A 273 -22.80 13.66 0.77
C LYS A 273 -22.72 14.13 2.22
N LEU A 274 -22.86 15.43 2.45
CA LEU A 274 -23.04 16.00 3.78
C LEU A 274 -24.42 15.64 4.31
N THR A 275 -24.53 15.35 5.61
CA THR A 275 -25.81 15.05 6.25
C THR A 275 -26.77 16.22 6.04
N PHE A 276 -26.24 17.45 6.08
CA PHE A 276 -26.95 18.66 5.71
C PHE A 276 -26.08 19.56 4.86
N PRO A 277 -26.68 20.35 3.94
CA PRO A 277 -25.91 21.31 3.18
C PRO A 277 -25.16 22.27 4.12
N ALA A 278 -23.90 22.54 3.78
CA ALA A 278 -23.15 23.61 4.40
C ALA A 278 -23.83 24.96 4.11
N VAL A 279 -23.54 25.95 4.95
CA VAL A 279 -24.14 27.28 4.87
C VAL A 279 -23.04 28.31 4.75
N GLU A 280 -23.13 29.15 3.73
CA GLU A 280 -22.29 30.34 3.63
C GLU A 280 -22.96 31.50 4.37
N ARG A 281 -22.22 32.14 5.27
CA ARG A 281 -22.68 33.32 6.00
C ARG A 281 -21.52 34.29 6.17
N ASP A 282 -21.75 35.54 5.82
CA ASP A 282 -20.74 36.62 5.94
C ASP A 282 -19.39 36.28 5.25
N GLY A 283 -19.45 35.50 4.16
CA GLY A 283 -18.27 35.06 3.39
C GLY A 283 -17.52 33.89 4.01
N GLU A 284 -18.07 33.25 5.04
CA GLU A 284 -17.48 32.10 5.73
C GLU A 284 -18.38 30.88 5.61
N LEU A 285 -17.76 29.71 5.49
CA LEU A 285 -18.45 28.44 5.35
C LEU A 285 -18.66 27.79 6.71
N TYR A 286 -19.90 27.36 6.97
CA TYR A 286 -20.30 26.66 8.18
C TYR A 286 -20.88 25.29 7.82
N ALA A 287 -20.50 24.26 8.56
CA ALA A 287 -21.05 22.92 8.38
C ALA A 287 -21.51 22.34 9.71
N PHE A 288 -22.41 21.35 9.63
CA PHE A 288 -22.89 20.65 10.79
C PHE A 288 -21.72 19.95 11.51
N GLU A 289 -21.66 20.07 12.84
CA GLU A 289 -20.60 19.50 13.68
C GLU A 289 -20.35 18.02 13.38
N TYR A 290 -21.41 17.23 13.18
CA TYR A 290 -21.30 15.81 12.84
C TYR A 290 -20.58 15.60 11.50
N ASP A 291 -20.89 16.38 10.47
CA ASP A 291 -20.20 16.28 9.18
C ASP A 291 -18.73 16.67 9.30
N LEU A 292 -18.42 17.69 10.11
CA LEU A 292 -17.03 18.06 10.41
C LEU A 292 -16.31 16.96 11.19
N LYS A 293 -16.99 16.30 12.13
CA LYS A 293 -16.48 15.14 12.86
C LYS A 293 -16.13 13.99 11.91
N GLU A 294 -16.97 13.72 10.92
CA GLU A 294 -16.70 12.72 9.89
C GLU A 294 -15.52 13.10 9.00
N LEU A 295 -15.50 14.32 8.47
CA LEU A 295 -14.50 14.80 7.51
C LEU A 295 -13.11 14.95 8.13
N PHE A 296 -13.02 15.56 9.31
CA PHE A 296 -11.75 15.70 10.02
C PHE A 296 -11.38 14.44 10.82
N GLY A 297 -12.32 13.54 11.10
CA GLY A 297 -12.06 12.32 11.85
C GLY A 297 -11.61 12.58 13.29
N TYR A 298 -12.22 13.56 13.97
CA TYR A 298 -12.01 13.79 15.41
C TYR A 298 -13.02 13.00 16.26
N THR A 299 -12.71 12.84 17.55
CA THR A 299 -13.66 12.37 18.56
C THR A 299 -14.28 13.58 19.25
N GLY A 300 -15.60 13.57 19.41
CA GLY A 300 -16.35 14.64 20.07
C GLY A 300 -17.08 14.07 21.29
N ASN A 301 -16.73 14.53 22.48
CA ASN A 301 -17.31 14.12 23.75
C ASN A 301 -18.18 15.26 24.31
N TRP A 302 -19.51 15.06 24.26
CA TRP A 302 -20.47 16.05 24.74
C TRP A 302 -20.73 15.89 26.24
N ASN A 303 -20.63 16.99 26.98
CA ASN A 303 -21.06 17.12 28.36
C ASN A 303 -22.33 17.99 28.42
N SER A 304 -23.46 17.37 28.78
CA SER A 304 -24.76 18.05 28.88
C SER A 304 -24.83 19.07 30.00
N ASP A 305 -24.12 18.83 31.11
CA ASP A 305 -24.23 19.64 32.33
C ASP A 305 -23.50 20.96 32.16
N THR A 306 -22.31 20.92 31.54
CA THR A 306 -21.51 22.11 31.23
C THR A 306 -21.81 22.69 29.84
N ARG A 307 -22.62 22.00 29.03
CA ARG A 307 -22.88 22.31 27.61
C ARG A 307 -21.57 22.47 26.83
N GLN A 308 -20.63 21.56 27.04
CA GLN A 308 -19.31 21.60 26.40
C GLN A 308 -19.12 20.40 25.48
N LEU A 309 -18.57 20.67 24.29
CA LEU A 309 -18.05 19.64 23.40
C LEU A 309 -16.53 19.61 23.52
N GLN A 310 -15.99 18.51 24.04
CA GLN A 310 -14.56 18.26 24.03
C GLN A 310 -14.19 17.58 22.71
N VAL A 311 -13.39 18.25 21.90
CA VAL A 311 -12.87 17.75 20.63
C VAL A 311 -11.49 17.16 20.87
N GLU A 312 -11.27 15.93 20.41
CA GLU A 312 -9.98 15.24 20.43
C GLU A 312 -9.61 14.75 19.03
N PHE A 313 -8.49 15.24 18.51
CA PHE A 313 -7.96 14.93 17.20
C PHE A 313 -6.69 14.09 17.32
N ALA A 314 -6.82 12.82 16.95
CA ALA A 314 -5.71 11.88 16.97
C ALA A 314 -4.79 12.08 15.76
N ARG A 315 -3.48 12.12 16.02
CA ARG A 315 -2.43 12.07 15.00
C ARG A 315 -1.83 10.67 14.93
N PHE A 316 -1.57 10.22 13.70
CA PHE A 316 -1.03 8.90 13.41
C PHE A 316 0.26 9.00 12.61
N ASP A 317 1.20 8.11 12.90
CA ASP A 317 2.33 7.75 12.04
C ASP A 317 1.98 6.42 11.37
N VAL A 318 1.95 6.39 10.04
CA VAL A 318 1.67 5.16 9.26
C VAL A 318 2.92 4.74 8.51
N LYS A 319 3.33 3.50 8.69
CA LYS A 319 4.47 2.89 8.00
C LYS A 319 4.02 1.75 7.11
N ASP A 320 4.22 1.94 5.81
CA ASP A 320 4.14 0.89 4.79
C ASP A 320 5.51 0.23 4.62
N PHE A 321 5.71 -0.94 5.22
CA PHE A 321 6.92 -1.75 5.09
C PHE A 321 6.99 -2.58 3.81
N GLY A 322 6.02 -2.42 2.91
CA GLY A 322 5.91 -3.14 1.64
C GLY A 322 4.65 -3.98 1.61
N ILE A 323 3.49 -3.32 1.59
CA ILE A 323 2.20 -3.93 1.26
C ILE A 323 2.39 -4.76 -0.03
N PRO A 324 2.16 -6.09 0.01
CA PRO A 324 2.35 -6.95 -1.14
C PRO A 324 1.43 -6.55 -2.28
N GLU A 325 1.98 -6.20 -3.43
CA GLU A 325 1.19 -5.87 -4.63
C GLU A 325 0.86 -7.12 -5.46
N HIS A 326 1.40 -8.26 -5.05
CA HIS A 326 1.17 -9.57 -5.66
C HIS A 326 0.83 -10.62 -4.62
N LYS A 327 -0.22 -11.41 -4.89
CA LYS A 327 -0.62 -12.57 -4.10
C LYS A 327 -1.12 -13.70 -5.00
N ASP A 328 -0.56 -14.87 -4.82
CA ASP A 328 -0.97 -16.09 -5.51
C ASP A 328 -2.15 -16.75 -4.79
N SER A 329 -3.27 -16.03 -4.69
CA SER A 329 -4.44 -16.46 -3.91
C SER A 329 -5.75 -15.91 -4.49
N TYR A 330 -6.85 -16.57 -4.16
CA TYR A 330 -8.21 -16.12 -4.46
C TYR A 330 -8.68 -14.96 -3.56
N TRP A 331 -7.90 -14.60 -2.54
CA TRP A 331 -8.22 -13.52 -1.62
C TRP A 331 -7.01 -12.62 -1.41
N TYR A 332 -7.24 -11.32 -1.48
CA TYR A 332 -6.29 -10.33 -1.01
C TYR A 332 -6.54 -10.05 0.46
N VAL A 333 -5.68 -10.58 1.33
CA VAL A 333 -5.73 -10.34 2.78
C VAL A 333 -4.62 -9.39 3.18
N LEU A 334 -4.94 -8.28 3.83
CA LEU A 334 -3.94 -7.40 4.43
C LEU A 334 -4.07 -7.43 5.94
N LYS A 335 -2.95 -7.71 6.61
CA LYS A 335 -2.80 -7.66 8.07
C LYS A 335 -1.96 -6.44 8.45
N GLY A 336 -2.21 -5.88 9.62
CA GLY A 336 -1.36 -4.82 10.16
C GLY A 336 -1.48 -4.66 11.67
N LEU A 337 -0.64 -3.78 12.22
CA LEU A 337 -0.57 -3.49 13.65
C LEU A 337 -0.95 -2.05 13.92
N PHE A 338 -1.68 -1.84 15.00
CA PHE A 338 -2.04 -0.53 15.51
C PHE A 338 -1.59 -0.39 16.97
N PHE A 339 -0.72 0.59 17.22
CA PHE A 339 -0.14 0.90 18.52
C PHE A 339 -0.88 2.12 19.10
N ALA A 340 -1.79 1.91 20.04
CA ALA A 340 -2.64 2.97 20.57
C ALA A 340 -3.20 2.66 21.96
N PRO A 341 -3.61 3.68 22.75
CA PRO A 341 -4.35 3.47 23.98
C PRO A 341 -5.79 3.00 23.72
N LEU A 342 -6.40 2.31 24.70
CA LEU A 342 -7.76 1.72 24.65
C LEU A 342 -8.92 2.71 24.52
N THR A 343 -8.68 4.01 24.67
CA THR A 343 -9.73 5.02 24.95
C THR A 343 -10.14 5.86 23.74
N MET A 344 -9.75 5.49 22.52
CA MET A 344 -10.01 6.28 21.32
C MET A 344 -11.03 5.64 20.37
N ASP A 345 -11.72 6.48 19.58
CA ASP A 345 -12.41 6.02 18.37
C ASP A 345 -11.41 5.23 17.52
N MET A 346 -11.80 4.02 17.12
CA MET A 346 -10.89 3.11 16.44
C MET A 346 -10.89 3.37 14.94
N PRO A 347 -9.70 3.52 14.32
CA PRO A 347 -9.60 3.64 12.87
C PRO A 347 -9.94 2.31 12.19
N MET A 348 -10.24 2.38 10.89
CA MET A 348 -10.64 1.23 10.09
C MET A 348 -9.66 1.03 8.94
N LEU A 349 -9.15 -0.19 8.78
CA LEU A 349 -8.49 -0.63 7.56
C LEU A 349 -9.55 -1.20 6.61
N THR A 350 -9.55 -0.74 5.36
CA THR A 350 -10.38 -1.27 4.28
C THR A 350 -9.49 -1.76 3.15
N VAL A 351 -9.77 -2.97 2.67
CA VAL A 351 -9.27 -3.49 1.40
C VAL A 351 -10.47 -3.59 0.47
N THR A 352 -10.32 -2.96 -0.68
CA THR A 352 -11.33 -2.93 -1.73
C THR A 352 -10.70 -3.41 -3.03
N VAL A 353 -11.41 -4.25 -3.76
CA VAL A 353 -11.04 -4.76 -5.08
C VAL A 353 -12.11 -4.32 -6.08
N SER A 354 -11.70 -3.56 -7.09
CA SER A 354 -12.56 -3.13 -8.18
C SER A 354 -12.20 -3.89 -9.46
N ARG A 355 -13.21 -4.49 -10.10
CA ARG A 355 -13.08 -5.18 -11.40
C ARG A 355 -14.42 -5.23 -12.13
N GLY A 356 -14.40 -5.06 -13.46
CA GLY A 356 -15.61 -5.16 -14.29
C GLY A 356 -16.75 -4.23 -13.86
N GLY A 357 -16.43 -3.04 -13.34
CA GLY A 357 -17.42 -2.07 -12.82
C GLY A 357 -18.06 -2.45 -11.48
N LYS A 358 -17.58 -3.52 -10.83
CA LYS A 358 -18.03 -3.95 -9.50
C LYS A 358 -16.91 -3.75 -8.49
N THR A 359 -17.32 -3.53 -7.25
CA THR A 359 -16.43 -3.30 -6.12
C THR A 359 -16.75 -4.31 -5.03
N PHE A 360 -15.72 -5.04 -4.58
CA PHE A 360 -15.78 -6.03 -3.52
C PHE A 360 -14.85 -5.57 -2.40
N GLY A 361 -15.19 -5.79 -1.14
CA GLY A 361 -14.29 -5.36 -0.08
C GLY A 361 -14.73 -5.77 1.30
N GLY A 362 -13.81 -5.61 2.24
CA GLY A 362 -14.00 -5.87 3.65
C GLY A 362 -13.55 -4.69 4.49
N SER A 363 -14.22 -4.46 5.61
CA SER A 363 -13.73 -3.57 6.66
C SER A 363 -12.97 -4.40 7.69
N SER A 364 -11.97 -3.80 8.32
CA SER A 364 -11.11 -4.54 9.22
C SER A 364 -11.85 -5.04 10.45
N SER A 365 -11.54 -6.27 10.84
CA SER A 365 -11.72 -6.69 12.23
C SER A 365 -10.47 -6.32 13.02
N MET A 366 -10.66 -5.92 14.28
CA MET A 366 -9.58 -5.61 15.21
C MET A 366 -9.59 -6.63 16.35
N ALA A 367 -8.42 -7.16 16.68
CA ALA A 367 -8.21 -8.01 17.84
C ALA A 367 -7.10 -7.41 18.71
N LEU A 368 -7.27 -7.45 20.03
CA LEU A 368 -6.19 -7.12 20.95
C LEU A 368 -5.13 -8.22 20.87
N SER A 369 -3.89 -7.85 20.59
CA SER A 369 -2.76 -8.77 20.64
C SER A 369 -2.39 -9.08 22.09
N GLU A 370 -1.85 -10.26 22.33
CA GLU A 370 -1.22 -10.59 23.62
C GLU A 370 0.07 -9.78 23.84
N GLN A 371 0.65 -9.25 22.76
CA GLN A 371 1.83 -8.41 22.80
C GLN A 371 1.51 -6.99 23.28
N LYS A 372 2.45 -6.38 24.00
CA LYS A 372 2.43 -4.98 24.41
C LYS A 372 3.69 -4.28 23.94
N THR A 373 3.63 -2.97 23.78
CA THR A 373 4.83 -2.17 23.54
C THR A 373 5.79 -2.25 24.73
N ALA A 374 7.04 -1.81 24.56
CA ALA A 374 7.98 -1.67 25.67
C ALA A 374 7.45 -0.75 26.80
N SER A 375 6.57 0.20 26.48
CA SER A 375 5.87 1.06 27.45
C SER A 375 4.61 0.45 28.05
N GLY A 376 4.25 -0.78 27.67
CA GLY A 376 3.05 -1.47 28.15
C GLY A 376 1.75 -1.08 27.44
N ALA A 377 1.83 -0.26 26.39
CA ALA A 377 0.66 0.12 25.59
C ALA A 377 0.11 -1.09 24.81
N PRO A 378 -1.21 -1.19 24.63
CA PRO A 378 -1.80 -2.28 23.88
C PRO A 378 -1.43 -2.21 22.40
N ILE A 379 -1.34 -3.38 21.79
CA ILE A 379 -1.13 -3.55 20.35
C ILE A 379 -2.38 -4.23 19.79
N TYR A 380 -2.94 -3.67 18.74
CA TYR A 380 -4.08 -4.25 18.05
C TYR A 380 -3.65 -4.80 16.71
N GLU A 381 -4.13 -5.98 16.39
CA GLU A 381 -3.98 -6.57 15.07
C GLU A 381 -5.26 -6.30 14.28
N PHE A 382 -5.12 -5.61 13.16
CA PHE A 382 -6.20 -5.46 12.19
C PHE A 382 -5.96 -6.35 10.99
N ALA A 383 -7.03 -6.85 10.38
CA ALA A 383 -6.95 -7.39 9.03
C ALA A 383 -8.21 -7.12 8.25
N SER A 384 -8.05 -6.89 6.95
CA SER A 384 -9.13 -6.73 6.00
C SER A 384 -8.83 -7.57 4.75
N GLU A 385 -9.89 -8.03 4.08
CA GLU A 385 -9.81 -9.00 3.01
C GLU A 385 -10.81 -8.65 1.89
N ALA A 386 -10.43 -8.97 0.65
CA ALA A 386 -11.29 -8.82 -0.52
C ALA A 386 -11.04 -9.97 -1.51
N PRO A 387 -12.08 -10.49 -2.19
CA PRO A 387 -11.92 -11.57 -3.15
C PRO A 387 -11.23 -11.08 -4.42
N LEU A 388 -10.29 -11.87 -4.92
CA LEU A 388 -9.63 -11.70 -6.20
C LEU A 388 -10.28 -12.58 -7.27
N ASP A 389 -10.04 -12.26 -8.54
CA ASP A 389 -10.50 -13.03 -9.70
C ASP A 389 -9.45 -12.94 -10.80
N LEU A 390 -9.58 -13.77 -11.84
CA LEU A 390 -8.63 -13.81 -12.93
C LEU A 390 -8.50 -12.46 -13.64
N GLY A 391 -7.29 -12.18 -14.12
CA GLY A 391 -6.97 -10.94 -14.80
C GLY A 391 -6.69 -9.79 -13.82
N GLU A 392 -6.96 -8.58 -14.27
CA GLU A 392 -6.61 -7.36 -13.53
C GLU A 392 -7.63 -7.05 -12.44
N ASN A 393 -7.12 -6.83 -11.23
CA ASN A 393 -7.87 -6.37 -10.07
C ASN A 393 -7.25 -5.05 -9.62
N GLU A 394 -8.03 -3.98 -9.57
CA GLU A 394 -7.59 -2.75 -8.91
C GLU A 394 -7.79 -2.91 -7.41
N VAL A 395 -6.70 -2.98 -6.65
CA VAL A 395 -6.72 -3.13 -5.20
C VAL A 395 -6.48 -1.76 -4.56
N LYS A 396 -7.41 -1.32 -3.72
CA LYS A 396 -7.29 -0.12 -2.89
C LYS A 396 -7.21 -0.52 -1.43
N VAL A 397 -6.16 -0.05 -0.76
CA VAL A 397 -5.92 -0.20 0.67
C VAL A 397 -6.05 1.15 1.32
N GLU A 398 -6.96 1.29 2.29
CA GLU A 398 -7.17 2.55 3.01
C GLU A 398 -7.21 2.35 4.52
N PHE A 399 -6.49 3.20 5.24
CA PHE A 399 -6.65 3.32 6.69
C PHE A 399 -7.32 4.66 6.98
N ARG A 400 -8.51 4.63 7.59
CA ARG A 400 -9.34 5.81 7.80
C ARG A 400 -9.70 6.00 9.27
N MET A 401 -9.78 7.25 9.69
CA MET A 401 -10.49 7.64 10.90
C MET A 401 -11.78 8.34 10.48
N ARG A 402 -12.92 7.66 10.59
CA ARG A 402 -14.19 8.11 9.96
C ARG A 402 -13.99 8.31 8.45
N LYS A 403 -14.23 9.52 7.91
CA LYS A 403 -13.97 9.84 6.50
C LYS A 403 -12.56 10.37 6.24
N ARG A 404 -11.83 10.82 7.28
CA ARG A 404 -10.44 11.25 7.14
C ARG A 404 -9.55 10.08 6.70
N ILE A 405 -8.93 10.23 5.53
CA ILE A 405 -7.95 9.29 5.01
C ILE A 405 -6.62 9.52 5.73
N VAL A 406 -6.12 8.49 6.41
CA VAL A 406 -4.84 8.52 7.13
C VAL A 406 -3.76 7.79 6.32
N PHE A 407 -4.16 6.82 5.50
CA PHE A 407 -3.32 6.17 4.50
C PHE A 407 -4.18 5.69 3.33
N SER A 408 -3.66 5.82 2.11
CA SER A 408 -4.26 5.21 0.92
C SER A 408 -3.19 4.74 -0.06
N LYS A 409 -3.39 3.55 -0.62
CA LYS A 409 -2.56 2.97 -1.67
C LYS A 409 -3.43 2.21 -2.65
N THR A 410 -3.26 2.48 -3.94
CA THR A 410 -3.92 1.77 -5.03
C THR A 410 -2.88 1.13 -5.95
N PHE A 411 -3.12 -0.11 -6.36
CA PHE A 411 -2.26 -0.81 -7.32
C PHE A 411 -3.08 -1.84 -8.12
N ILE A 412 -2.57 -2.23 -9.28
CA ILE A 412 -3.15 -3.29 -10.10
C ILE A 412 -2.50 -4.63 -9.71
N HIS A 413 -3.33 -5.61 -9.38
CA HIS A 413 -2.92 -6.97 -9.13
C HIS A 413 -3.50 -7.89 -10.22
N THR A 414 -2.62 -8.51 -11.02
CA THR A 414 -3.03 -9.45 -12.06
C THR A 414 -2.96 -10.88 -11.54
N VAL A 415 -4.10 -11.55 -11.44
CA VAL A 415 -4.18 -12.97 -11.08
C VAL A 415 -4.09 -13.81 -12.34
N LYS A 416 -3.17 -14.78 -12.34
CA LYS A 416 -2.99 -15.72 -13.45
C LYS A 416 -3.28 -17.15 -12.99
N PRO A 417 -4.05 -17.94 -13.76
CA PRO A 417 -4.35 -19.34 -13.42
C PRO A 417 -3.12 -20.17 -13.06
N GLU A 418 -2.03 -20.01 -13.81
CA GLU A 418 -0.80 -20.79 -13.64
C GLU A 418 -0.04 -20.51 -12.32
N LEU A 419 -0.31 -19.37 -11.67
CA LEU A 419 0.32 -18.99 -10.41
C LEU A 419 -0.53 -19.34 -9.19
N LEU A 420 -1.81 -19.65 -9.39
CA LEU A 420 -2.72 -19.97 -8.28
C LEU A 420 -2.42 -21.34 -7.68
N ASP A 421 -2.45 -21.40 -6.34
CA ASP A 421 -2.64 -22.64 -5.61
C ASP A 421 -4.09 -23.12 -5.83
N PRO A 422 -4.32 -24.36 -6.33
CA PRO A 422 -5.66 -24.88 -6.48
C PRO A 422 -6.47 -24.92 -5.19
N VAL A 423 -5.82 -25.10 -4.04
CA VAL A 423 -6.51 -25.20 -2.75
C VAL A 423 -6.84 -23.81 -2.24
N ILE A 424 -8.12 -23.57 -1.96
CA ILE A 424 -8.57 -22.26 -1.47
C ILE A 424 -8.23 -22.14 0.01
N ASN A 425 -7.23 -21.31 0.33
CA ASN A 425 -6.81 -21.06 1.70
C ASN A 425 -7.74 -20.05 2.39
N TYR A 426 -8.69 -20.56 3.18
CA TYR A 426 -9.51 -19.74 4.09
C TYR A 426 -8.88 -19.50 5.46
N GLY A 427 -7.74 -20.15 5.78
CA GLY A 427 -7.09 -20.02 7.08
C GLY A 427 -6.52 -18.63 7.35
N ASP A 428 -6.24 -17.87 6.30
CA ASP A 428 -5.81 -16.48 6.40
C ASP A 428 -6.97 -15.49 6.60
N LEU A 429 -8.21 -15.92 6.37
CA LEU A 429 -9.39 -15.08 6.54
C LEU A 429 -9.74 -14.95 8.02
N ARG A 430 -10.18 -13.75 8.41
CA ARG A 430 -10.56 -13.48 9.82
C ARG A 430 -11.86 -14.16 10.20
N HIS A 431 -12.78 -14.28 9.25
CA HIS A 431 -14.08 -14.91 9.49
C HIS A 431 -13.93 -16.42 9.44
N ARG A 432 -14.22 -17.07 10.57
CA ARG A 432 -14.37 -18.53 10.56
C ARG A 432 -15.65 -18.87 9.82
N PHE A 433 -15.49 -19.50 8.67
CA PHE A 433 -16.56 -20.25 8.06
C PHE A 433 -16.94 -21.40 9.01
N GLY A 434 -18.15 -21.95 8.83
CA GLY A 434 -18.54 -23.17 9.51
C GLY A 434 -17.54 -24.31 9.26
N ASP A 435 -17.84 -25.48 9.77
CA ASP A 435 -17.00 -26.64 9.55
C ASP A 435 -17.15 -27.20 8.13
N PHE A 436 -16.02 -27.41 7.45
CA PHE A 436 -15.94 -28.06 6.12
C PHE A 436 -14.81 -29.11 6.10
N SER A 437 -14.68 -29.83 4.98
CA SER A 437 -13.68 -30.89 4.81
C SER A 437 -12.28 -30.30 4.68
N SER A 438 -11.32 -30.84 5.42
CA SER A 438 -9.91 -30.49 5.29
C SER A 438 -9.22 -31.51 4.40
N ILE A 439 -8.60 -31.06 3.31
CA ILE A 439 -7.99 -31.92 2.30
C ILE A 439 -6.55 -31.52 2.01
N THR A 440 -5.81 -32.42 1.36
CA THR A 440 -4.59 -32.10 0.60
C THR A 440 -4.80 -32.57 -0.84
N LEU A 441 -4.55 -31.69 -1.81
CA LEU A 441 -4.71 -32.00 -3.22
C LEU A 441 -3.39 -32.53 -3.80
N GLU A 442 -3.43 -33.71 -4.41
CA GLU A 442 -2.27 -34.30 -5.10
C GLU A 442 -2.31 -34.04 -6.61
N SER A 443 -3.51 -34.04 -7.19
CA SER A 443 -3.74 -33.64 -8.58
C SER A 443 -5.04 -32.84 -8.70
N PRO A 444 -5.03 -31.71 -9.42
CA PRO A 444 -3.86 -31.09 -10.05
C PRO A 444 -2.94 -30.40 -9.04
N ALA A 445 -1.64 -30.33 -9.36
CA ALA A 445 -0.65 -29.65 -8.52
C ALA A 445 -0.51 -28.13 -8.80
N SER A 446 -1.21 -27.61 -9.81
CA SER A 446 -1.17 -26.20 -10.21
C SER A 446 -2.57 -25.72 -10.57
N GLY A 447 -2.83 -24.43 -10.37
CA GLY A 447 -4.09 -23.78 -10.73
C GLY A 447 -4.42 -23.83 -12.22
N LEU A 448 -3.48 -24.19 -13.11
CA LEU A 448 -3.73 -24.42 -14.53
C LEU A 448 -3.27 -25.82 -14.99
N VAL A 449 -4.19 -26.56 -15.59
CA VAL A 449 -3.94 -27.87 -16.23
C VAL A 449 -4.09 -27.72 -17.74
N ARG A 450 -3.26 -28.44 -18.51
CA ARG A 450 -3.43 -28.56 -19.97
C ARG A 450 -3.84 -29.98 -20.31
N ALA A 451 -5.09 -30.17 -20.71
CA ALA A 451 -5.64 -31.48 -21.06
C ALA A 451 -5.65 -31.69 -22.58
N LYS A 452 -5.49 -32.95 -23.02
CA LYS A 452 -5.45 -33.34 -24.44
C LYS A 452 -6.54 -34.31 -24.88
N ASP A 453 -7.13 -35.01 -23.93
CA ASP A 453 -8.05 -36.13 -24.12
C ASP A 453 -9.45 -35.83 -23.56
N GLY A 454 -9.73 -34.56 -23.26
CA GLY A 454 -11.02 -34.11 -22.73
C GLY A 454 -11.31 -34.63 -21.33
N LYS A 455 -10.28 -34.99 -20.55
CA LYS A 455 -10.42 -35.49 -19.19
C LYS A 455 -9.43 -34.81 -18.26
N VAL A 456 -9.77 -34.74 -16.98
CA VAL A 456 -8.86 -34.29 -15.94
C VAL A 456 -9.00 -35.13 -14.68
N GLU A 457 -7.87 -35.55 -14.11
CA GLU A 457 -7.82 -36.32 -12.87
C GLU A 457 -7.74 -35.38 -11.67
N VAL A 458 -8.60 -35.64 -10.70
CA VAL A 458 -8.63 -34.98 -9.40
C VAL A 458 -8.41 -36.04 -8.32
N LYS A 459 -7.36 -35.89 -7.52
CA LYS A 459 -7.07 -36.82 -6.41
C LYS A 459 -6.36 -36.15 -5.24
N GLY A 460 -6.51 -36.74 -4.06
CA GLY A 460 -5.84 -36.28 -2.84
C GLY A 460 -6.29 -37.03 -1.59
N THR A 461 -5.97 -36.44 -0.43
CA THR A 461 -6.28 -36.99 0.90
C THR A 461 -7.22 -36.09 1.68
N VAL A 462 -7.94 -36.67 2.64
CA VAL A 462 -8.91 -36.00 3.52
C VAL A 462 -8.52 -36.24 4.97
N THR A 463 -8.17 -35.17 5.68
CA THR A 463 -7.81 -35.25 7.11
C THR A 463 -9.01 -35.03 8.03
N LYS A 464 -10.04 -34.33 7.53
CA LYS A 464 -11.32 -34.14 8.22
C LYS A 464 -12.41 -34.19 7.17
N ALA A 465 -13.28 -35.19 7.20
CA ALA A 465 -14.40 -35.30 6.26
C ALA A 465 -15.65 -34.58 6.79
N ARG A 466 -16.32 -33.84 5.92
CA ARG A 466 -17.68 -33.34 6.10
C ARG A 466 -18.54 -33.84 4.94
N GLY A 467 -19.49 -34.72 5.24
CA GLY A 467 -20.27 -35.46 4.24
C GLY A 467 -19.55 -36.72 3.76
N THR A 468 -20.00 -37.27 2.63
CA THR A 468 -19.48 -38.52 2.03
C THR A 468 -18.53 -38.28 0.85
N GLY A 469 -18.30 -37.03 0.49
CA GLY A 469 -17.52 -36.68 -0.70
C GLY A 469 -17.44 -35.17 -0.94
N LEU A 470 -16.91 -34.81 -2.10
CA LEU A 470 -16.89 -33.47 -2.66
C LEU A 470 -17.80 -33.38 -3.87
N HIS A 471 -18.35 -32.20 -4.10
CA HIS A 471 -19.14 -31.90 -5.27
C HIS A 471 -18.32 -31.05 -6.24
N ALA A 472 -17.95 -31.61 -7.39
CA ALA A 472 -17.28 -30.89 -8.46
C ALA A 472 -18.32 -30.12 -9.30
N VAL A 473 -18.01 -28.87 -9.61
CA VAL A 473 -18.72 -28.03 -10.57
C VAL A 473 -17.76 -27.75 -11.72
N ILE A 474 -18.21 -28.04 -12.94
CA ILE A 474 -17.43 -27.88 -14.17
C ILE A 474 -18.11 -26.80 -15.01
N GLU A 475 -17.42 -25.69 -15.16
CA GLU A 475 -17.88 -24.54 -15.93
C GLU A 475 -16.97 -24.36 -17.14
N LYS A 476 -17.54 -24.02 -18.29
CA LYS A 476 -16.77 -23.69 -19.50
C LYS A 476 -16.85 -22.19 -19.75
N GLU A 477 -15.72 -21.63 -20.17
CA GLU A 477 -15.63 -20.24 -20.59
C GLU A 477 -16.40 -20.04 -21.91
N ASP A 478 -17.36 -19.11 -21.88
CA ASP A 478 -18.06 -18.60 -23.06
C ASP A 478 -17.95 -17.06 -23.07
N GLY A 479 -17.06 -16.55 -23.92
CA GLY A 479 -16.65 -15.15 -23.90
C GLY A 479 -15.96 -14.78 -22.59
N ALA A 480 -16.57 -13.86 -21.82
CA ALA A 480 -16.06 -13.42 -20.50
C ALA A 480 -16.89 -13.97 -19.33
N LYS A 481 -17.67 -15.04 -19.55
CA LYS A 481 -18.53 -15.66 -18.54
C LYS A 481 -18.23 -17.14 -18.41
N TRP A 482 -18.38 -17.62 -17.19
CA TRP A 482 -18.44 -19.05 -16.88
C TRP A 482 -19.90 -19.47 -16.94
N THR A 483 -20.17 -20.53 -17.69
CA THR A 483 -21.52 -21.12 -17.73
C THR A 483 -21.45 -22.48 -17.04
N ASP A 484 -22.38 -22.72 -16.11
CA ASP A 484 -22.52 -24.00 -15.43
C ASP A 484 -23.01 -25.05 -16.43
N PHE A 485 -22.23 -26.12 -16.58
CA PHE A 485 -22.59 -27.20 -17.50
C PHE A 485 -22.80 -28.52 -16.77
N GLU A 486 -21.90 -28.87 -15.86
CA GLU A 486 -21.87 -30.21 -15.29
C GLU A 486 -21.50 -30.19 -13.81
N THR A 487 -22.00 -31.20 -13.10
CA THR A 487 -21.66 -31.46 -11.71
C THR A 487 -21.34 -32.94 -11.53
N ALA A 488 -20.35 -33.26 -10.72
CA ALA A 488 -19.94 -34.64 -10.45
C ALA A 488 -19.66 -34.85 -8.96
N GLU A 489 -20.11 -35.98 -8.42
CA GLU A 489 -19.83 -36.37 -7.04
C GLU A 489 -18.49 -37.13 -6.97
N ILE A 490 -17.62 -36.72 -6.06
CA ILE A 490 -16.33 -37.33 -5.78
C ILE A 490 -16.40 -37.96 -4.39
N THR A 491 -16.52 -39.28 -4.34
CA THR A 491 -16.70 -40.00 -3.07
C THR A 491 -15.39 -40.10 -2.30
N PHE A 492 -15.46 -40.02 -0.97
CA PHE A 492 -14.35 -40.36 -0.09
C PHE A 492 -14.23 -41.88 0.08
N ASP A 493 -13.05 -42.41 -0.20
CA ASP A 493 -12.67 -43.79 0.12
C ASP A 493 -11.63 -43.76 1.25
N ALA A 494 -12.08 -44.10 2.46
CA ALA A 494 -11.34 -43.89 3.70
C ALA A 494 -10.85 -42.42 3.85
N ASP A 495 -9.54 -42.21 3.79
CA ASP A 495 -8.86 -40.92 3.89
C ASP A 495 -8.40 -40.38 2.52
N HIS A 496 -8.89 -40.93 1.42
CA HIS A 496 -8.53 -40.53 0.06
C HIS A 496 -9.75 -40.18 -0.79
N PHE A 497 -9.51 -39.44 -1.88
CA PHE A 497 -10.49 -39.21 -2.94
C PHE A 497 -9.81 -39.25 -4.30
N SER A 498 -10.52 -39.74 -5.31
CA SER A 498 -10.04 -39.77 -6.69
C SER A 498 -11.21 -39.81 -7.68
N ALA A 499 -11.16 -38.99 -8.70
CA ALA A 499 -12.12 -38.98 -9.80
C ALA A 499 -11.48 -38.52 -11.11
N VAL A 500 -12.03 -38.96 -12.24
CA VAL A 500 -11.71 -38.45 -13.57
C VAL A 500 -12.92 -37.69 -14.08
N LEU A 501 -12.78 -36.38 -14.26
CA LEU A 501 -13.84 -35.49 -14.69
C LEU A 501 -13.80 -35.35 -16.22
N PRO A 502 -14.90 -35.64 -16.94
CA PRO A 502 -14.99 -35.39 -18.38
C PRO A 502 -15.16 -33.90 -18.68
N LEU A 503 -14.72 -33.47 -19.86
CA LEU A 503 -14.89 -32.12 -20.39
C LEU A 503 -15.79 -32.21 -21.63
N GLU A 504 -17.09 -32.47 -21.44
CA GLU A 504 -17.98 -32.94 -22.52
C GLU A 504 -18.31 -31.85 -23.56
N HIS A 505 -18.08 -30.59 -23.21
CA HIS A 505 -18.38 -29.44 -24.07
C HIS A 505 -17.25 -29.09 -25.06
N GLY A 506 -16.32 -30.01 -25.31
CA GLY A 506 -15.27 -29.87 -26.32
C GLY A 506 -14.17 -28.87 -25.95
N LYS A 507 -13.40 -28.41 -26.94
CA LYS A 507 -12.23 -27.54 -26.69
C LYS A 507 -12.61 -26.22 -26.04
N GLY A 508 -11.67 -25.71 -25.26
CA GLY A 508 -11.78 -24.41 -24.61
C GLY A 508 -11.18 -24.45 -23.22
N ARG A 509 -11.44 -23.37 -22.48
CA ARG A 509 -11.06 -23.26 -21.08
C ARG A 509 -12.21 -23.66 -20.18
N TYR A 510 -11.87 -24.41 -19.14
CA TYR A 510 -12.79 -24.82 -18.09
C TYR A 510 -12.32 -24.27 -16.74
N MET A 511 -13.27 -23.96 -15.87
CA MET A 511 -13.06 -23.74 -14.44
C MET A 511 -13.68 -24.91 -13.71
N ILE A 512 -12.90 -25.55 -12.84
CA ILE A 512 -13.36 -26.67 -12.03
C ILE A 512 -13.26 -26.27 -10.57
N THR A 513 -14.38 -26.36 -9.87
CA THR A 513 -14.49 -26.02 -8.45
C THR A 513 -14.93 -27.25 -7.68
N LEU A 514 -14.14 -27.68 -6.69
CA LEU A 514 -14.56 -28.73 -5.76
C LEU A 514 -15.14 -28.09 -4.51
N ARG A 515 -16.35 -28.52 -4.16
CA ARG A 515 -17.09 -28.00 -3.03
C ARG A 515 -17.21 -29.04 -1.92
N SER A 516 -16.93 -28.63 -0.68
CA SER A 516 -17.18 -29.45 0.51
C SER A 516 -18.52 -29.07 1.13
N HIS A 517 -19.19 -30.02 1.77
CA HIS A 517 -20.29 -29.68 2.66
C HIS A 517 -19.84 -28.68 3.74
N LEU A 518 -20.70 -27.71 4.03
CA LEU A 518 -20.50 -26.68 5.04
C LEU A 518 -21.51 -26.86 6.18
N SER A 519 -21.01 -27.00 7.41
CA SER A 519 -21.83 -27.06 8.62
C SER A 519 -21.67 -25.76 9.42
N VAL A 520 -22.70 -24.92 9.42
CA VAL A 520 -22.70 -23.65 10.17
C VAL A 520 -23.49 -23.83 11.48
N PRO A 521 -22.99 -23.36 12.64
CA PRO A 521 -23.68 -23.53 13.93
C PRO A 521 -25.05 -22.83 14.05
N ALA A 522 -25.47 -21.97 13.09
CA ALA A 522 -26.73 -21.24 13.12
C ALA A 522 -27.49 -21.33 11.78
N GLN A 523 -28.79 -21.60 11.87
CA GLN A 523 -29.72 -22.02 10.81
C GLN A 523 -30.14 -20.94 9.79
N ARG A 524 -29.27 -19.95 9.50
CA ARG A 524 -29.62 -18.84 8.59
C ARG A 524 -28.56 -18.66 7.51
N GLN A 525 -28.56 -19.52 6.49
CA GLN A 525 -28.30 -19.22 5.06
C GLN A 525 -28.35 -20.51 4.20
N PRO A 526 -28.63 -20.43 2.88
CA PRO A 526 -29.04 -21.58 2.04
C PRO A 526 -27.89 -22.34 1.35
N GLY A 527 -26.63 -22.09 1.72
CA GLY A 527 -25.49 -22.79 1.11
C GLY A 527 -25.10 -24.04 1.89
N THR A 528 -25.35 -25.24 1.35
CA THR A 528 -24.86 -26.50 1.94
C THR A 528 -23.39 -26.76 1.66
N TYR A 529 -22.72 -25.91 0.87
CA TYR A 529 -21.39 -26.14 0.35
C TYR A 529 -20.50 -24.90 0.42
N ILE A 530 -19.19 -25.12 0.47
CA ILE A 530 -18.13 -24.12 0.35
C ILE A 530 -17.08 -24.60 -0.65
N ASP A 531 -16.58 -23.70 -1.50
CA ASP A 531 -15.53 -24.00 -2.48
C ASP A 531 -14.21 -24.26 -1.74
N ILE A 532 -13.59 -25.42 -1.88
CA ILE A 532 -12.31 -25.72 -1.20
C ILE A 532 -11.14 -25.92 -2.18
N VAL A 533 -11.45 -26.15 -3.45
CA VAL A 533 -10.48 -26.22 -4.54
C VAL A 533 -11.06 -25.50 -5.74
N ARG A 534 -10.22 -24.77 -6.46
CA ARG A 534 -10.52 -24.23 -7.78
C ARG A 534 -9.30 -24.34 -8.67
N PHE A 535 -9.48 -24.75 -9.91
CA PHE A 535 -8.41 -24.72 -10.91
C PHE A 535 -9.02 -24.58 -12.30
N TYR A 536 -8.15 -24.33 -13.27
CA TYR A 536 -8.51 -24.08 -14.66
C TYR A 536 -7.91 -25.15 -15.55
N VAL A 537 -8.62 -25.51 -16.62
CA VAL A 537 -8.15 -26.49 -17.60
C VAL A 537 -8.21 -25.87 -18.99
N ASP A 538 -7.07 -25.77 -19.65
CA ASP A 538 -7.00 -25.51 -21.09
C ASP A 538 -7.08 -26.85 -21.82
N TYR A 539 -8.24 -27.16 -22.41
CA TYR A 539 -8.44 -28.35 -23.23
C TYR A 539 -8.23 -28.03 -24.71
N GLN A 540 -7.16 -28.58 -25.28
CA GLN A 540 -6.85 -28.57 -26.71
C GLN A 540 -6.77 -30.03 -27.19
N ASP A 541 -7.24 -30.36 -28.40
CA ASP A 541 -7.01 -31.72 -28.92
C ASP A 541 -5.50 -31.97 -29.03
N GLY A 542 -5.08 -33.20 -28.74
CA GLY A 542 -3.78 -33.67 -29.22
C GLY A 542 -3.67 -33.41 -30.72
N LEU A 543 -2.54 -32.84 -31.17
CA LEU A 543 -2.21 -32.76 -32.59
C LEU A 543 -2.60 -34.08 -33.26
N PRO A 544 -3.32 -34.08 -34.40
CA PRO A 544 -3.51 -35.31 -35.14
C PRO A 544 -2.11 -35.85 -35.41
N HIS A 545 -1.85 -37.08 -34.94
CA HIS A 545 -0.71 -37.82 -35.42
C HIS A 545 -0.76 -37.75 -36.94
N ILE A 546 0.22 -37.09 -37.56
CA ILE A 546 0.46 -37.24 -38.99
C ILE A 546 0.92 -38.69 -39.14
N VAL A 547 -0.03 -39.60 -39.29
CA VAL A 547 0.20 -40.96 -39.76
C VAL A 547 0.54 -40.81 -41.23
N GLY A 548 1.83 -40.87 -41.53
CA GLY A 548 2.30 -40.85 -42.91
C GLY A 548 3.65 -40.17 -43.09
N MET A 549 4.69 -40.71 -42.45
CA MET A 549 6.04 -40.70 -43.01
C MET A 549 6.81 -41.89 -42.42
N ASP A 550 6.39 -43.10 -42.82
CA ASP A 550 7.34 -44.21 -42.94
C ASP A 550 8.27 -43.87 -44.12
N GLY A 551 9.32 -43.11 -43.83
CA GLY A 551 10.38 -42.80 -44.78
C GLY A 551 11.30 -44.00 -44.94
N ASN A 552 10.84 -45.00 -45.70
CA ASN A 552 11.69 -46.07 -46.20
C ASN A 552 11.53 -46.19 -47.71
N GLU A 553 11.92 -45.16 -48.45
CA GLU A 553 12.21 -45.28 -49.88
C GLU A 553 13.55 -44.62 -50.19
N GLY A 554 14.48 -45.47 -50.63
CA GLY A 554 15.86 -45.13 -50.90
C GLY A 554 16.01 -44.23 -52.13
N PHE A 555 16.88 -43.24 -52.00
CA PHE A 555 17.43 -42.52 -53.13
C PHE A 555 18.72 -43.22 -53.58
N SER A 556 18.66 -43.82 -54.78
CA SER A 556 19.84 -44.32 -55.50
C SER A 556 20.65 -43.15 -56.08
N TRP A 557 21.96 -43.17 -55.89
CA TRP A 557 22.89 -42.29 -56.59
C TRP A 557 23.15 -42.81 -58.02
N GLY A 558 22.91 -41.95 -59.02
CA GLY A 558 23.26 -42.20 -60.41
C GLY A 558 23.82 -40.93 -61.07
N LYS A 559 25.15 -40.93 -61.20
CA LYS A 559 26.07 -40.17 -62.08
C LYS A 559 25.71 -38.77 -62.57
#